data_AF-A0A3Q3KEF8-F1
#
_entry.id   AF-A0A3Q3KEF8-F1
#
_cell.length_a   1.000
_cell.length_b   1.000
_cell.length_c   1.000
_cell.angle_alpha   90.00
_cell.angle_beta   90.00
_cell.angle_gamma   90.00
#
_symmetry.space_group_name_H-M   'P 1'
#
loop_
_entity.id
_entity.type
_entity.pdbx_description
1 polymer ?
#
loop_
_entity_poly.entity_id
_entity_poly.type
_entity_poly.pdbx_seq_one_letter_code
_entity_poly.pdbx_strand_id
1 'polypeptide(L)'
;MDLRFGVFSTMCDSILFPCIACGLKCYTCGLTGHVSCTYITSCPFMMDRCFYYYSQELTLKGCQSKFLCVSPISCCEGDLCNNAIPTGPSMILLLVSSAIITLFETL
;
A
#
# COMPACT_ATOMS: atom_id res chain seq x y z
N MET A 1 19.44 12.26 15.94
CA MET A 1 20.59 11.35 15.70
C MET A 1 20.25 10.54 14.47
N ASP A 2 20.34 11.24 13.35
CA ASP A 2 20.10 10.76 12.00
C ASP A 2 21.22 9.82 11.57
N LEU A 3 20.98 8.51 11.64
CA LEU A 3 21.87 7.53 11.02
C LEU A 3 21.32 7.15 9.64
N ARG A 4 21.73 7.95 8.66
CA ARG A 4 22.00 7.55 7.26
C ARG A 4 20.99 6.56 6.65
N PHE A 5 19.76 7.03 6.47
CA PHE A 5 18.73 6.43 5.62
C PHE A 5 18.94 6.79 4.12
N GLY A 6 20.18 6.69 3.61
CA GLY A 6 20.56 7.33 2.34
C GLY A 6 21.45 6.54 1.39
N VAL A 7 21.80 5.28 1.66
CA VAL A 7 22.73 4.50 0.82
C VAL A 7 22.26 3.04 0.65
N PHE A 8 21.00 2.81 0.31
CA PHE A 8 20.55 1.44 -0.01
C PHE A 8 19.54 1.33 -1.17
N SER A 9 19.32 2.41 -1.92
CA SER A 9 18.35 2.42 -3.02
C SER A 9 18.92 2.07 -4.40
N THR A 10 20.19 1.68 -4.54
CA THR A 10 20.85 1.63 -5.87
C THR A 10 21.50 0.31 -6.29
N MET A 11 21.21 -0.85 -5.71
CA MET A 11 21.84 -2.11 -6.15
C MET A 11 20.93 -3.37 -6.05
N CYS A 12 19.84 -3.44 -6.84
CA CYS A 12 19.26 -4.73 -7.28
C CYS A 12 19.62 -4.95 -8.78
N ASP A 13 20.83 -4.58 -9.22
CA ASP A 13 21.28 -4.78 -10.60
C ASP A 13 22.66 -5.44 -10.65
N SER A 14 22.73 -6.56 -11.37
CA SER A 14 23.91 -7.30 -11.84
C SER A 14 24.70 -8.20 -10.86
N ILE A 15 24.41 -9.51 -10.98
CA ILE A 15 25.36 -10.66 -10.95
C ILE A 15 26.07 -10.95 -9.60
N LEU A 16 25.70 -12.10 -8.99
CA LEU A 16 26.33 -12.77 -7.83
C LEU A 16 25.99 -12.29 -6.39
N PHE A 17 24.71 -12.19 -6.01
CA PHE A 17 24.27 -12.43 -4.63
C PHE A 17 22.74 -12.64 -4.63
N PRO A 18 22.15 -13.65 -3.96
CA PRO A 18 20.71 -13.65 -3.74
C PRO A 18 20.42 -12.51 -2.76
N CYS A 19 20.03 -11.36 -3.29
CA CYS A 19 19.48 -10.28 -2.46
C CYS A 19 18.17 -10.78 -1.87
N ILE A 20 18.23 -11.32 -0.65
CA ILE A 20 17.08 -11.48 0.26
C ILE A 20 16.40 -10.10 0.53
N ALA A 21 17.04 -9.01 0.07
CA ALA A 21 16.69 -7.62 0.28
C ALA A 21 15.77 -6.97 -0.78
N CYS A 22 15.42 -7.61 -1.90
CA CYS A 22 14.35 -7.08 -2.76
C CYS A 22 12.98 -7.58 -2.19
N GLY A 23 12.69 -7.23 -0.92
CA GLY A 23 11.45 -7.57 -0.23
C GLY A 23 10.25 -6.78 -0.77
N LEU A 24 9.04 -7.28 -0.50
CA LEU A 24 7.76 -6.66 -0.88
C LEU A 24 7.78 -5.15 -0.58
N LYS A 25 7.37 -4.30 -1.53
CA LYS A 25 7.29 -2.85 -1.32
C LYS A 25 5.89 -2.48 -0.87
N CYS A 26 5.76 -1.68 0.19
CA CYS A 26 4.46 -1.22 0.67
C CYS A 26 4.48 0.27 0.98
N TYR A 27 3.32 0.92 0.88
CA TYR A 27 3.13 2.24 1.46
C TYR A 27 3.14 2.16 2.98
N THR A 28 3.79 3.12 3.65
CA THR A 28 3.84 3.20 5.10
C THR A 28 3.51 4.58 5.61
N CYS A 29 2.71 4.65 6.67
CA CYS A 29 2.49 5.88 7.43
C CYS A 29 2.03 5.54 8.86
N GLY A 30 2.38 6.41 9.80
CA GLY A 30 1.99 6.34 11.21
C GLY A 30 0.91 7.36 11.58
N LEU A 31 0.67 7.53 12.88
CA LEU A 31 -0.38 8.37 13.54
C LEU A 31 -0.41 9.87 13.17
N THR A 32 0.39 10.30 12.20
CA THR A 32 0.43 11.68 11.70
C THR A 32 -0.59 11.83 10.59
N GLY A 33 -1.71 12.48 10.91
CA GLY A 33 -2.83 12.70 10.01
C GLY A 33 -2.42 13.25 8.64
N HIS A 34 -3.16 12.80 7.62
CA HIS A 34 -3.30 13.34 6.26
C HIS A 34 -2.06 13.76 5.45
N VAL A 35 -0.83 13.57 5.94
CA VAL A 35 0.33 13.49 5.05
C VAL A 35 0.09 12.27 4.17
N SER A 36 0.17 12.44 2.84
CA SER A 36 -0.41 11.60 1.78
C SER A 36 -0.12 10.09 1.77
N CYS A 37 0.45 9.51 2.84
CA CYS A 37 0.69 8.09 3.07
C CYS A 37 1.25 7.39 1.84
N THR A 38 2.18 8.09 1.19
CA THR A 38 2.83 7.69 -0.07
C THR A 38 4.29 7.31 0.14
N TYR A 39 4.78 7.29 1.39
CA TYR A 39 6.13 6.82 1.67
C TYR A 39 6.23 5.33 1.39
N ILE A 40 7.18 4.95 0.55
CA ILE A 40 7.39 3.56 0.14
C ILE A 40 8.55 3.00 0.94
N THR A 41 8.35 1.85 1.58
CA THR A 41 9.42 1.08 2.20
C THR A 41 9.47 -0.35 1.66
N SER A 42 10.66 -0.95 1.67
CA SER A 42 10.81 -2.39 1.48
C SER A 42 10.52 -3.11 2.79
N CYS A 43 9.72 -4.17 2.73
CA CYS A 43 9.34 -4.94 3.89
C CYS A 43 10.50 -5.78 4.43
N PRO A 44 10.65 -5.87 5.77
CA PRO A 44 11.66 -6.71 6.39
C PRO A 44 11.32 -8.20 6.25
N PHE A 45 12.29 -9.05 6.55
CA PHE A 45 12.14 -10.50 6.54
C PHE A 45 10.93 -10.95 7.41
N MET A 46 10.18 -11.95 6.94
CA MET A 46 8.92 -12.47 7.51
C MET A 46 7.66 -11.60 7.35
N MET A 47 7.76 -10.41 6.76
CA MET A 47 6.59 -9.57 6.43
C MET A 47 6.25 -9.74 4.94
N ASP A 48 5.31 -10.64 4.65
CA ASP A 48 4.93 -11.07 3.30
C ASP A 48 3.66 -10.37 2.77
N ARG A 49 3.11 -9.41 3.52
CA ARG A 49 1.88 -8.67 3.16
C ARG A 49 2.05 -7.18 3.36
N CYS A 50 1.37 -6.39 2.55
CA CYS A 50 1.09 -5.01 2.93
C CYS A 50 -0.19 -4.99 3.76
N PHE A 51 -0.25 -4.12 4.77
CA PHE A 51 -1.47 -3.86 5.52
C PHE A 51 -1.94 -2.42 5.37
N TYR A 52 -3.22 -2.23 5.63
CA TYR A 52 -3.83 -0.93 5.83
C TYR A 52 -4.93 -1.02 6.90
N TYR A 53 -5.08 0.06 7.65
CA TYR A 53 -6.15 0.27 8.61
C TYR A 53 -6.67 1.68 8.45
N TYR A 54 -8.00 1.80 8.32
CA TYR A 54 -8.69 3.07 8.18
C TYR A 54 -9.66 3.28 9.34
N SER A 55 -9.65 4.48 9.87
CA SER A 55 -10.67 5.01 10.76
C SER A 55 -10.89 6.48 10.43
N GLN A 56 -11.90 7.11 11.02
CA GLN A 56 -12.29 8.50 10.70
C GLN A 56 -11.14 9.51 10.86
N GLU A 57 -10.23 9.26 11.80
CA GLU A 57 -9.13 10.18 12.14
C GLU A 57 -7.74 9.65 11.73
N LEU A 58 -7.66 8.36 11.39
CA LEU A 58 -6.37 7.67 11.30
C LEU A 58 -6.31 6.70 10.12
N THR A 59 -5.24 6.86 9.34
CA THR A 59 -4.79 5.90 8.33
C THR A 59 -3.45 5.32 8.77
N LEU A 60 -3.37 4.01 8.92
CA LEU A 60 -2.12 3.29 9.15
C LEU A 60 -1.87 2.37 7.99
N LYS A 61 -0.64 2.37 7.48
CA LYS A 61 -0.21 1.47 6.42
C LYS A 61 1.19 0.96 6.73
N GLY A 62 1.50 -0.23 6.25
CA GLY A 62 2.85 -0.76 6.35
C GLY A 62 2.98 -2.20 5.87
N CYS A 63 4.01 -2.86 6.37
CA CYS A 63 4.29 -4.27 6.16
C CYS A 63 3.73 -5.11 7.31
N GLN A 64 3.22 -6.30 7.01
CA GLN A 64 2.66 -7.22 7.99
C GLN A 64 2.92 -8.67 7.59
N SER A 65 2.93 -9.55 8.58
CA SER A 65 2.93 -11.00 8.35
C SER A 65 1.51 -11.48 8.08
N LYS A 66 1.33 -12.38 7.11
CA LYS A 66 0.03 -13.00 6.80
C LYS A 66 -0.70 -13.55 8.02
N PHE A 67 0.02 -14.04 9.03
CA PHE A 67 -0.57 -14.57 10.27
C PHE A 67 -1.25 -13.51 11.14
N LEU A 68 -0.83 -12.24 11.01
CA LEU A 68 -1.36 -11.10 11.75
C LEU A 68 -2.38 -10.29 10.93
N CYS A 69 -2.77 -10.79 9.75
CA CYS A 69 -3.83 -10.23 8.92
C CYS A 69 -5.20 -10.64 9.45
N VAL A 70 -5.57 -10.06 10.59
CA VAL A 70 -6.84 -10.29 11.29
C VAL A 70 -7.60 -8.99 11.42
N SER A 71 -8.93 -9.06 11.34
CA SER A 71 -9.80 -7.88 11.49
C SER A 71 -9.50 -7.13 12.80
N PRO A 72 -9.38 -5.79 12.79
CA PRO A 72 -9.76 -4.85 11.73
C PRO A 72 -8.65 -4.49 10.72
N ILE A 73 -7.54 -5.23 10.72
CA ILE A 73 -6.42 -5.00 9.81
C ILE A 73 -6.69 -5.72 8.49
N SER A 74 -6.68 -4.96 7.40
CA SER A 74 -6.78 -5.52 6.06
C SER A 74 -5.39 -5.69 5.45
N CYS A 75 -5.18 -6.81 4.76
CA CYS A 75 -3.92 -7.12 4.09
C CYS A 75 -4.12 -7.39 2.60
N CYS A 76 -3.07 -7.18 1.82
CA CYS A 76 -3.01 -7.51 0.41
C CYS A 76 -1.62 -8.04 0.02
N GLU A 77 -1.54 -8.67 -1.15
CA GLU A 77 -0.30 -9.20 -1.73
C GLU A 77 0.17 -8.33 -2.90
N GLY A 78 1.48 -8.31 -3.14
CA GLY A 78 2.08 -7.59 -4.26
C GLY A 78 2.52 -6.16 -3.90
N ASP A 79 3.48 -5.66 -4.68
CA ASP A 79 4.08 -4.35 -4.43
C ASP A 79 3.02 -3.24 -4.48
N LEU A 80 3.04 -2.38 -3.45
CA LEU A 80 2.22 -1.18 -3.31
C LEU A 80 0.70 -1.43 -3.34
N CYS A 81 0.27 -2.68 -3.11
CA CYS A 81 -1.14 -3.07 -3.15
C CYS A 81 -2.00 -2.32 -2.12
N ASN A 82 -1.39 -1.81 -1.05
CA ASN A 82 -2.08 -1.05 -0.01
C ASN A 82 -2.32 0.41 -0.40
N ASN A 83 -2.34 0.72 -1.70
CA ASN A 83 -2.87 1.97 -2.22
C ASN A 83 -4.41 2.02 -2.14
N ALA A 84 -4.98 1.75 -0.97
CA ALA A 84 -6.37 2.08 -0.75
C ALA A 84 -6.45 3.60 -0.55
N ILE A 85 -6.97 4.28 -1.55
CA ILE A 85 -7.60 5.58 -1.39
C ILE A 85 -8.98 5.24 -0.82
N PRO A 86 -9.42 5.80 0.32
CA PRO A 86 -10.81 5.67 0.71
C PRO A 86 -11.64 6.20 -0.47
N THR A 87 -12.27 5.27 -1.19
CA THR A 87 -12.97 5.59 -2.43
C THR A 87 -14.22 6.33 -1.98
N GLY A 88 -14.15 7.66 -2.01
CA GLY A 88 -15.25 8.50 -1.55
C GLY A 88 -16.52 8.22 -2.35
N PRO A 89 -17.69 8.56 -1.82
CA PRO A 89 -18.97 8.35 -2.50
C PRO A 89 -18.98 8.91 -3.93
N SER A 90 -18.19 9.96 -4.20
CA SER A 90 -18.03 10.56 -5.52
C SER A 90 -17.52 9.59 -6.60
N MET A 91 -16.56 8.71 -6.29
CA MET A 91 -16.03 7.75 -7.27
C MET A 91 -17.06 6.65 -7.58
N ILE A 92 -17.86 6.25 -6.59
CA ILE A 92 -18.94 5.27 -6.78
C ILE A 92 -20.04 5.87 -7.67
N LEU A 93 -20.42 7.13 -7.44
CA LEU A 93 -21.39 7.83 -8.30
C LEU A 93 -20.89 7.98 -9.74
N LEU A 94 -19.59 8.25 -9.95
CA LEU A 94 -19.00 8.31 -11.29
C LEU A 94 -19.04 6.95 -12.00
N LEU A 95 -18.73 5.86 -11.31
CA LEU A 95 -18.84 4.50 -11.86
C LEU A 95 -20.29 4.15 -12.24
N VAL A 96 -21.25 4.51 -11.38
CA VAL A 96 -22.68 4.30 -11.65
C VAL A 96 -23.15 5.13 -12.84
N SER A 97 -22.80 6.42 -12.91
CA SER A 97 -23.13 7.28 -14.06
C SER A 97 -22.52 6.76 -15.36
N SER A 98 -21.26 6.28 -15.32
CA SER A 98 -20.62 5.68 -16.48
C SER A 98 -21.37 4.43 -16.96
N ALA A 99 -21.76 3.54 -16.04
CA ALA A 99 -22.50 2.33 -16.40
C ALA A 99 -23.89 2.65 -16.99
N ILE A 100 -24.58 3.66 -16.46
CA ILE A 100 -25.88 4.11 -17.00
C ILE A 100 -25.73 4.65 -18.42
N ILE A 101 -24.74 5.53 -18.67
CA ILE A 101 -24.50 6.07 -20.02
C ILE A 101 -24.20 4.94 -21.00
N THR A 102 -23.34 3.99 -20.63
CA THR A 102 -23.04 2.84 -21.50
C THR A 102 -24.28 2.00 -21.81
N LEU A 103 -25.17 1.78 -20.84
CA LEU A 103 -26.42 1.05 -21.07
C LEU A 103 -27.35 1.78 -22.05
N PHE A 104 -27.52 3.10 -21.90
CA PHE A 104 -28.35 3.91 -22.80
C PHE A 104 -27.80 3.99 -24.23
N GLU A 105 -26.48 3.96 -24.41
CA GLU A 105 -25.85 3.93 -25.74
C GLU A 105 -25.91 2.54 -26.41
N THR A 106 -26.17 1.47 -25.64
CA THR A 106 -26.31 0.09 -26.16
C THR A 106 -27.75 -0.37 -26.37
N LEU A 107 -28.75 0.44 -26.03
CA LEU A 107 -30.17 0.09 -26.07
C LEU A 107 -30.93 0.80 -27.20
#